data_AF-A0A4S1F2K7-F1
#
_entry.id   AF-A0A4S1F2K7-F1
#
_cell.length_a   1.000
_cell.length_b   1.000
_cell.length_c   1.000
_cell.angle_alpha   90.00
_cell.angle_beta   90.00
_cell.angle_gamma   90.00
#
_symmetry.space_group_name_H-M   'P 1'
#
loop_
_entity.id
_entity.type
_entity.pdbx_description
1 polymer ?
#
loop_
_entity_poly.entity_id
_entity_poly.type
_entity_poly.pdbx_seq_one_letter_code
_entity_poly.pdbx_strand_id
1 'polypeptide(L)'
;ENCNCDVVCPCLVSTNAQLTSKPTQGICDVALVFHIDKGNYGDVRLDGLNVAMVAHTPGPMAQGNWTAAAYIDERADDRQTEALGAIFTGAAGGPMAAFAPMISTNLGAKKVPIKYQIDGKKRSTDIDGVMHMAVEPL
;
A
#
# COMPACT_ATOMS: atom_id res chain seq x y z
N GLU A 1 -3.27 1.39 6.48
CA GLU A 1 -1.81 1.60 6.46
C GLU A 1 -1.22 1.09 7.75
N ASN A 2 -0.12 0.35 7.69
CA ASN A 2 0.72 0.05 8.85
C ASN A 2 2.19 -0.05 8.42
N CYS A 3 3.13 0.19 9.34
CA CYS A 3 4.55 0.01 9.10
C CYS A 3 5.24 -0.68 10.28
N ASN A 4 6.51 -1.05 10.11
CA ASN A 4 7.34 -1.71 11.11
C ASN A 4 7.79 -0.80 12.28
N CYS A 5 7.16 0.35 12.51
CA CYS A 5 7.53 1.23 13.62
C CYS A 5 6.96 0.75 14.97
N ASP A 6 7.70 0.98 16.07
CA ASP A 6 7.41 0.42 17.40
C ASP A 6 6.10 0.90 18.06
N VAL A 7 5.61 2.08 17.67
CA VAL A 7 4.46 2.70 18.34
C VAL A 7 3.47 3.26 17.31
N VAL A 8 3.65 4.53 16.92
CA VAL A 8 2.87 5.20 15.88
C VAL A 8 3.83 5.67 14.81
N CYS A 9 3.44 5.54 13.55
CA CYS A 9 4.26 5.93 12.40
C CYS A 9 4.66 7.40 12.50
N PRO A 10 5.94 7.72 12.81
CA PRO A 10 6.38 9.10 13.00
C PRO A 10 6.33 9.90 11.70
N CYS A 11 6.36 9.24 10.54
CA CYS A 11 6.24 9.85 9.22
C CYS A 11 4.89 10.55 9.00
N LEU A 12 3.85 10.16 9.76
CA LEU A 12 2.52 10.77 9.71
C LEU A 12 2.22 11.70 10.88
N VAL A 13 2.69 11.37 12.09
CA VAL A 13 2.23 12.05 13.32
C VAL A 13 3.23 13.03 13.94
N SER A 14 4.47 13.08 13.43
CA SER A 14 5.46 14.02 13.96
C SER A 14 5.16 15.47 13.55
N THR A 15 5.80 16.42 14.22
CA THR A 15 5.78 17.84 13.84
C THR A 15 6.66 18.18 12.64
N ASN A 16 7.46 17.23 12.15
CA ASN A 16 8.28 17.43 10.96
C ASN A 16 7.43 17.40 9.69
N ALA A 17 8.01 17.83 8.56
CA ALA A 17 7.37 17.66 7.26
C ALA A 17 7.03 16.18 7.01
N GLN A 18 5.91 15.92 6.32
CA GLN A 18 5.43 14.57 6.04
C GLN A 18 6.54 13.70 5.44
N LEU A 19 6.62 12.44 5.87
CA LEU A 19 7.59 11.44 5.37
C LEU A 19 9.08 11.72 5.69
N THR A 20 9.42 12.83 6.37
CA THR A 20 10.82 13.18 6.68
C THR A 20 11.33 12.63 8.01
N SER A 21 10.42 12.22 8.91
CA SER A 21 10.81 11.64 10.18
C SER A 21 11.46 10.28 10.03
N LYS A 22 12.48 10.02 10.86
CA LYS A 22 13.21 8.75 10.88
C LYS A 22 12.30 7.61 11.37
N PRO A 23 12.20 6.49 10.63
CA PRO A 23 11.55 5.28 11.12
C PRO A 23 12.23 4.80 12.41
N THR A 24 11.45 4.29 13.36
CA THR A 24 11.97 3.88 14.69
C THR A 24 13.00 2.76 14.59
N GLN A 25 12.80 1.83 13.65
CA GLN A 25 13.72 0.73 13.34
C GLN A 25 14.81 1.10 12.32
N GLY A 26 14.94 2.39 11.97
CA GLY A 26 15.93 2.88 11.00
C GLY A 26 15.56 2.66 9.53
N ILE A 27 14.82 1.60 9.21
CA ILE A 27 14.20 1.31 7.91
C ILE A 27 12.67 1.42 7.99
N CYS A 28 12.00 1.60 6.85
CA CYS A 28 10.53 1.53 6.77
C CYS A 28 10.10 0.38 5.87
N ASP A 29 9.38 -0.59 6.44
CA ASP A 29 8.57 -1.55 5.69
C ASP A 29 7.11 -1.16 5.89
N VAL A 30 6.50 -0.55 4.87
CA VAL A 30 5.13 -0.05 4.92
C VAL A 30 4.22 -0.88 4.02
N ALA A 31 3.01 -1.14 4.51
CA ALA A 31 1.92 -1.73 3.76
C ALA A 31 0.71 -0.78 3.72
N LEU A 32 0.31 -0.44 2.50
CA LEU A 32 -0.88 0.34 2.19
C LEU A 32 -1.90 -0.61 1.55
N VAL A 33 -2.89 -1.04 2.34
CA VAL A 33 -3.99 -1.88 1.86
C VAL A 33 -5.23 -1.03 1.61
N PHE A 34 -5.84 -1.26 0.46
CA PHE A 34 -7.06 -0.62 0.01
C PHE A 34 -8.12 -1.69 -0.24
N HIS A 35 -9.27 -1.51 0.39
CA HIS A 35 -10.51 -2.16 -0.02
C HIS A 35 -11.31 -1.16 -0.85
N ILE A 36 -11.70 -1.54 -2.06
CA ILE A 36 -12.45 -0.66 -2.96
C ILE A 36 -13.93 -0.90 -2.71
N ASP A 37 -14.57 -0.09 -1.86
CA ASP A 37 -16.02 -0.20 -1.64
C ASP A 37 -16.79 0.02 -2.94
N LYS A 38 -16.46 1.11 -3.66
CA LYS A 38 -16.98 1.45 -4.98
C LYS A 38 -15.93 2.22 -5.78
N GLY A 39 -15.77 1.89 -7.06
CA GLY A 39 -14.84 2.60 -7.94
C GLY A 39 -14.79 2.05 -9.36
N ASN A 40 -14.23 2.84 -10.26
CA ASN A 40 -14.02 2.44 -11.64
C ASN A 40 -12.77 3.09 -12.23
N TYR A 41 -12.20 2.43 -13.25
CA TYR A 41 -11.16 2.97 -14.11
C TYR A 41 -11.68 2.98 -15.55
N GLY A 42 -12.04 4.16 -16.05
CA GLY A 42 -12.83 4.26 -17.28
C GLY A 42 -14.18 3.53 -17.11
N ASP A 43 -14.43 2.51 -17.93
CA ASP A 43 -15.61 1.65 -17.87
C ASP A 43 -15.42 0.38 -17.00
N VAL A 44 -14.20 0.12 -16.49
CA VAL A 44 -13.88 -1.06 -15.68
C VAL A 44 -14.32 -0.85 -14.23
N ARG A 45 -15.25 -1.65 -13.74
CA ARG A 45 -15.69 -1.63 -12.32
C ARG A 45 -14.66 -2.33 -11.44
N LEU A 46 -14.36 -1.76 -10.27
CA LEU A 46 -13.36 -2.26 -9.32
C LEU A 46 -13.94 -2.58 -7.94
N ASP A 47 -15.27 -2.51 -7.81
CA ASP A 47 -16.00 -2.71 -6.56
C ASP A 47 -15.67 -4.05 -5.89
N GLY A 48 -15.47 -4.03 -4.57
CA GLY A 48 -15.23 -5.20 -3.73
C GLY A 48 -13.84 -5.82 -3.86
N LEU A 49 -12.97 -5.31 -4.74
CA LEU A 49 -11.59 -5.77 -4.89
C LEU A 49 -10.66 -5.15 -3.84
N ASN A 50 -9.56 -5.84 -3.56
CA ASN A 50 -8.51 -5.38 -2.67
C ASN A 50 -7.20 -5.16 -3.44
N VAL A 51 -6.40 -4.19 -3.00
CA VAL A 51 -5.02 -4.03 -3.45
C VAL A 51 -4.14 -3.68 -2.27
N ALA A 52 -2.94 -4.24 -2.22
CA ALA A 52 -1.89 -3.81 -1.30
C ALA A 52 -0.71 -3.24 -2.09
N MET A 53 -0.24 -2.05 -1.72
CA MET A 53 1.07 -1.54 -2.11
C MET A 53 2.00 -1.68 -0.92
N VAL A 54 3.12 -2.35 -1.12
CA VAL A 54 4.17 -2.48 -0.10
C VAL A 54 5.42 -1.76 -0.57
N ALA A 55 6.12 -1.13 0.36
CA ALA A 55 7.39 -0.48 0.07
C ALA A 55 8.39 -0.69 1.21
N HIS A 56 9.65 -0.88 0.81
CA HIS A 56 10.82 -0.89 1.67
C HIS A 56 11.65 0.37 1.43
N THR A 57 12.05 1.07 2.49
CA THR A 57 12.94 2.24 2.42
C THR A 57 14.10 2.11 3.43
N PRO A 58 15.33 2.49 3.06
CA PRO A 58 16.50 2.36 3.94
C PRO A 58 16.56 3.43 5.06
N GLY A 59 15.57 4.31 5.13
CA GLY A 59 15.56 5.49 5.98
C GLY A 59 14.24 6.28 5.84
N PRO A 60 14.23 7.58 6.18
CA PRO A 60 13.07 8.43 5.99
C PRO A 60 12.49 8.32 4.57
N MET A 61 11.19 8.11 4.47
CA MET A 61 10.51 7.87 3.20
C MET A 61 10.74 9.01 2.20
N ALA A 62 10.81 10.27 2.65
CA ALA A 62 11.08 11.44 1.82
C ALA A 62 12.48 11.46 1.16
N GLN A 63 13.39 10.57 1.53
CA GLN A 63 14.72 10.46 0.91
C GLN A 63 14.74 9.55 -0.33
N GLY A 64 13.63 8.85 -0.63
CA GLY A 64 13.52 7.97 -1.79
C GLY A 64 14.24 6.64 -1.56
N ASN A 65 14.73 6.05 -2.66
CA ASN A 65 15.29 4.69 -2.71
C ASN A 65 14.31 3.60 -2.29
N TRP A 66 13.04 3.75 -2.67
CA TRP A 66 12.02 2.76 -2.33
C TRP A 66 12.16 1.54 -3.23
N THR A 67 12.10 0.37 -2.62
CA THR A 67 11.75 -0.87 -3.32
C THR A 67 10.27 -1.13 -3.11
N ALA A 68 9.47 -1.15 -4.17
CA ALA A 68 8.01 -1.25 -4.07
C ALA A 68 7.44 -2.41 -4.90
N ALA A 69 6.34 -2.98 -4.40
CA ALA A 69 5.56 -4.00 -5.09
C ALA A 69 4.06 -3.77 -4.89
N ALA A 70 3.25 -4.17 -5.86
CA ALA A 70 1.79 -4.19 -5.75
C ALA A 70 1.27 -5.64 -5.71
N TYR A 71 0.29 -5.88 -4.85
CA TYR A 71 -0.45 -7.13 -4.76
C TYR A 71 -1.91 -6.87 -5.06
N ILE A 72 -2.41 -7.56 -6.08
CA ILE A 72 -3.76 -7.40 -6.61
C ILE A 72 -4.59 -8.62 -6.19
N ASP A 73 -5.84 -8.40 -5.80
CA ASP A 73 -6.77 -9.47 -5.48
C ASP A 73 -6.89 -10.47 -6.63
N GLU A 74 -6.74 -11.76 -6.32
CA GLU A 74 -6.84 -12.83 -7.31
C GLU A 74 -8.18 -12.86 -8.05
N ARG A 75 -9.24 -12.34 -7.42
CA ARG A 75 -10.60 -12.25 -7.98
C ARG A 75 -10.71 -11.24 -9.12
N ALA A 76 -9.75 -10.35 -9.29
CA ALA A 76 -9.72 -9.38 -10.38
C ALA A 76 -9.59 -10.09 -11.74
N ASP A 77 -10.42 -9.74 -12.72
CA ASP A 77 -10.18 -10.17 -14.11
C ASP A 77 -8.97 -9.44 -14.73
N ASP A 78 -8.66 -9.74 -15.99
CA ASP A 78 -7.48 -9.17 -16.66
C ASP A 78 -7.58 -7.64 -16.82
N ARG A 79 -8.77 -7.11 -17.13
CA ARG A 79 -8.99 -5.66 -17.29
C ARG A 79 -8.90 -4.95 -15.94
N GLN A 80 -9.43 -5.56 -14.89
CA GLN A 80 -9.33 -5.07 -13.52
C GLN A 80 -7.89 -5.12 -13.03
N THR A 81 -7.14 -6.18 -13.36
CA THR A 81 -5.72 -6.31 -13.00
C THR A 81 -4.89 -5.23 -13.66
N GLU A 82 -5.10 -4.97 -14.95
CA GLU A 82 -4.43 -3.89 -15.67
C GLU A 82 -4.78 -2.51 -15.07
N ALA A 83 -6.07 -2.27 -14.81
CA ALA A 83 -6.55 -1.03 -14.19
C ALA A 83 -5.93 -0.78 -12.80
N LEU A 84 -5.95 -1.79 -11.93
CA LEU A 84 -5.38 -1.71 -10.59
C LEU A 84 -3.87 -1.56 -10.64
N GLY A 85 -3.20 -2.27 -11.56
CA GLY A 85 -1.78 -2.08 -11.82
C GLY A 85 -1.47 -0.63 -12.20
N ALA A 86 -2.21 -0.04 -13.16
CA ALA A 86 -2.00 1.33 -13.59
C ALA A 86 -2.23 2.36 -12.45
N ILE A 87 -3.28 2.18 -11.64
CA ILE A 87 -3.59 3.07 -10.51
C ILE A 87 -2.51 2.98 -9.44
N PHE A 88 -2.20 1.78 -8.95
CA PHE A 88 -1.38 1.61 -7.76
C PHE A 88 0.13 1.65 -8.04
N THR A 89 0.55 1.56 -9.31
CA THR A 89 1.91 1.94 -9.73
C THR A 89 2.08 3.44 -9.98
N GLY A 90 0.98 4.21 -9.99
CA GLY A 90 0.99 5.63 -10.30
C GLY A 90 0.99 5.97 -11.80
N ALA A 91 1.01 4.97 -12.69
CA ALA A 91 0.98 5.18 -14.14
C ALA A 91 -0.31 5.88 -14.63
N ALA A 92 -1.42 5.68 -13.90
CA ALA A 92 -2.69 6.38 -14.15
C ALA A 92 -2.74 7.80 -13.54
N GLY A 93 -1.66 8.28 -12.92
CA GLY A 93 -1.64 9.57 -12.22
C GLY A 93 -2.20 9.51 -10.79
N GLY A 94 -2.83 10.60 -10.36
CA GLY A 94 -3.47 10.69 -9.04
C GLY A 94 -2.50 10.70 -7.85
N PRO A 95 -2.99 10.46 -6.62
CA PRO A 95 -2.16 10.48 -5.42
C PRO A 95 -0.97 9.52 -5.48
N MET A 96 -1.14 8.35 -6.12
CA MET A 96 -0.09 7.34 -6.23
C MET A 96 1.09 7.81 -7.10
N ALA A 97 0.85 8.68 -8.10
CA ALA A 97 1.91 9.25 -8.91
C ALA A 97 2.87 10.16 -8.12
N ALA A 98 2.44 10.71 -6.98
CA ALA A 98 3.31 11.48 -6.10
C ALA A 98 4.46 10.64 -5.50
N PHE A 99 4.27 9.32 -5.42
CA PHE A 99 5.29 8.40 -4.92
C PHE A 99 6.21 7.85 -6.02
N ALA A 100 5.83 7.97 -7.30
CA ALA A 100 6.61 7.42 -8.41
C ALA A 100 8.08 7.90 -8.44
N PRO A 101 8.41 9.18 -8.17
CA PRO A 101 9.81 9.64 -8.12
C PRO A 101 10.64 9.03 -6.98
N MET A 102 9.99 8.44 -5.96
CA MET A 102 10.64 7.88 -4.78
C MET A 102 11.07 6.42 -5.00
N ILE A 103 10.49 5.74 -5.97
CA ILE A 103 10.69 4.32 -6.25
C ILE A 103 11.90 4.15 -7.17
N SER A 104 13.02 3.71 -6.58
CA SER A 104 14.23 3.34 -7.33
C SER A 104 14.16 1.92 -7.87
N THR A 105 13.33 1.07 -7.25
CA THR A 105 13.20 -0.34 -7.63
C THR A 105 11.73 -0.75 -7.58
N ASN A 106 11.15 -0.98 -8.76
CA ASN A 106 9.78 -1.47 -8.90
C ASN A 106 9.80 -2.98 -9.18
N LEU A 107 9.24 -3.77 -8.27
CA LEU A 107 9.14 -5.23 -8.38
C LEU A 107 7.90 -5.69 -9.18
N GLY A 108 7.08 -4.75 -9.64
CA GLY A 108 5.88 -5.00 -10.42
C GLY A 108 4.66 -5.31 -9.57
N ALA A 109 3.68 -5.94 -10.21
CA ALA A 109 2.41 -6.34 -9.59
C ALA A 109 2.21 -7.86 -9.67
N LYS A 110 1.64 -8.46 -8.62
CA LYS A 110 1.30 -9.88 -8.58
C LYS A 110 -0.14 -10.09 -8.09
N LYS A 111 -0.87 -10.99 -8.75
CA LYS A 111 -2.16 -11.46 -8.26
C LYS A 111 -1.98 -12.48 -7.14
N VAL A 112 -2.69 -12.30 -6.03
CA VAL A 112 -2.64 -13.17 -4.85
C VAL A 112 -4.00 -13.22 -4.14
N PRO A 113 -4.30 -14.30 -3.39
CA PRO A 113 -5.40 -14.27 -2.42
C PRO A 113 -5.16 -13.15 -1.41
N ILE A 114 -6.10 -12.21 -1.30
CA ILE A 114 -6.07 -11.16 -0.29
C ILE A 114 -7.29 -11.32 0.61
N LYS A 115 -7.06 -11.70 1.87
CA LYS A 115 -8.13 -11.77 2.86
C LYS A 115 -8.18 -10.45 3.61
N TYR A 116 -9.16 -9.62 3.28
CA TYR A 116 -9.46 -8.38 4.00
C TYR A 116 -10.67 -8.58 4.89
N GLN A 117 -10.60 -8.13 6.14
CA GLN A 117 -11.69 -8.23 7.10
C GLN A 117 -11.87 -6.92 7.86
N ILE A 118 -13.15 -6.54 8.04
CA ILE A 118 -13.58 -5.47 8.93
C ILE A 118 -14.41 -6.11 10.04
N ASP A 119 -13.99 -5.93 11.28
CA ASP A 119 -14.73 -6.33 12.47
C ASP A 119 -14.88 -5.11 13.40
N GLY A 120 -16.04 -4.45 13.31
CA GLY A 120 -16.29 -3.17 13.97
C GLY A 120 -15.26 -2.09 13.57
N LYS A 121 -14.35 -1.76 14.48
CA LYS A 121 -13.27 -0.79 14.27
C LYS A 121 -11.92 -1.47 13.94
N LYS A 122 -11.83 -2.79 14.03
CA LYS A 122 -10.64 -3.55 13.62
C LYS A 122 -10.66 -3.75 12.12
N ARG A 123 -9.51 -3.53 11.48
CA ARG A 123 -9.29 -3.84 10.07
C ARG A 123 -8.08 -4.75 9.99
N SER A 124 -8.19 -5.84 9.25
CA SER A 124 -7.08 -6.76 9.09
C SER A 124 -6.94 -7.22 7.64
N THR A 125 -5.71 -7.58 7.27
CA THR A 125 -5.36 -8.07 5.95
C THR A 125 -4.31 -9.14 6.07
N ASP A 126 -4.53 -10.23 5.34
CA ASP A 126 -3.64 -11.37 5.26
C ASP A 126 -3.34 -11.66 3.78
N ILE A 127 -2.05 -11.69 3.46
CA ILE A 127 -1.50 -12.11 2.18
C ILE A 127 -0.41 -13.12 2.50
N ASP A 128 -0.67 -14.39 2.20
CA ASP A 128 0.19 -15.50 2.58
C ASP A 128 1.64 -15.33 2.05
N GLY A 129 2.61 -15.52 2.94
CA GLY A 129 4.03 -15.33 2.66
C GLY A 129 4.49 -13.89 2.39
N VAL A 130 3.59 -12.89 2.49
CA VAL A 130 3.90 -11.48 2.23
C VAL A 130 3.67 -10.62 3.47
N MET A 131 2.46 -10.63 4.03
CA MET A 131 2.11 -9.77 5.16
C MET A 131 0.91 -10.28 5.95
N HIS A 132 0.98 -10.07 7.26
CA HIS A 132 -0.15 -10.15 8.18
C HIS A 132 -0.26 -8.79 8.89
N MET A 133 -1.36 -8.07 8.66
CA MET A 133 -1.53 -6.71 9.17
C MET A 133 -2.87 -6.59 9.87
N ALA A 134 -2.90 -5.96 11.04
CA ALA A 134 -4.12 -5.55 11.70
C ALA A 134 -3.96 -4.14 12.25
N VAL A 135 -5.03 -3.35 12.17
CA VAL A 135 -5.16 -2.05 12.82
C VAL A 135 -6.34 -2.14 13.76
N GLU A 136 -6.05 -2.00 15.05
CA GLU A 136 -7.03 -2.08 16.13
C GLU A 136 -7.22 -0.68 16.74
N PRO A 137 -8.45 -0.30 17.11
CA PRO A 137 -8.65 0.92 17.87
C PRO A 137 -7.98 0.81 19.24
N LEU A 138 -7.35 1.90 19.69
CA LEU A 138 -6.99 2.09 21.09
C LEU A 138 -8.23 2.25 21.97
#